data_AF-A0A7C5BR53-F1
#
_entry.id   AF-A0A7C5BR53-F1
#
_cell.length_a   1.000
_cell.length_b   1.000
_cell.length_c   1.000
_cell.angle_alpha   90.00
_cell.angle_beta   90.00
_cell.angle_gamma   90.00
#
_symmetry.space_group_name_H-M   'P 1'
#
loop_
_entity.id
_entity.type
_entity.pdbx_description
1 polymer ?
#
loop_
_entity_poly.entity_id
_entity_poly.type
_entity_poly.pdbx_seq_one_letter_code
_entity_poly.pdbx_strand_id
1 'polypeptide(L)'
;MKSIGVVVLAILQVIVVGSAWAGDAPRDVTKDYWLGVYLGNQRFGYVHISVARDKFEGKDAYRLTETSRIKITNSGRMLQEDVTHTLYLDDNFDRVYECVESRSNDPASVPQKMEARYGPDSAKITSTAGMKMQQKDVPVSEQSRAMALVGSKFAIGALPMQVGTKVQAEFLRLVISLERGIEYTSASGTLEAVRNEKIALDGKSYETTLIQDVWKGGTANRWLQADGEIAGMTLPGSQVMFRTESRESATSIDSTGGIDTDTVAVANPPATDARLAVLVTKLSGISDPRTVVSDSRQTGTYDEAAKAALFRTKLQTFEASKSLSMPIPKAGYEAYLAKLGPADPQVKKLAIQIVGTEKNAYKAAEKLADWVCANVTYKLNSTTQLYPEAILKAKEGNCAHMALLYAALARSVGIPTRFAAGFGYGQKTKVLRKHAWAESYVGEWVGLDPMAKDHTVTAAYIKCLESADPKVLSTSMRTVGMSAEVISYTPEAK
;
A
#
# COMPACT_ATOMS: atom_id res chain seq x y z
N MET A 1 3.48 1.92 7.12
CA MET A 1 2.53 1.71 8.25
C MET A 1 1.83 2.99 8.70
N LYS A 2 2.52 4.14 8.83
CA LYS A 2 1.91 5.46 9.21
C LYS A 2 0.71 5.92 8.36
N SER A 3 0.56 5.42 7.13
CA SER A 3 -0.49 5.81 6.18
C SER A 3 -1.80 5.02 6.28
N ILE A 4 -1.82 3.85 6.95
CA ILE A 4 -3.02 2.99 6.95
C ILE A 4 -4.09 3.52 7.92
N GLY A 5 -3.68 4.00 9.11
CA GLY A 5 -4.61 4.68 10.04
C GLY A 5 -5.26 5.94 9.43
N VAL A 6 -4.55 6.62 8.52
CA VAL A 6 -5.07 7.78 7.77
C VAL A 6 -6.12 7.36 6.73
N VAL A 7 -5.98 6.17 6.13
CA VAL A 7 -6.97 5.63 5.18
C VAL A 7 -8.27 5.29 5.92
N VAL A 8 -8.21 4.64 7.08
CA VAL A 8 -9.39 4.23 7.85
C VAL A 8 -10.19 5.43 8.39
N LEU A 9 -9.50 6.49 8.86
CA LEU A 9 -10.14 7.74 9.28
C LEU A 9 -10.72 8.56 8.13
N ALA A 10 -10.20 8.40 6.90
CA ALA A 10 -10.79 9.03 5.72
C ALA A 10 -12.10 8.35 5.29
N ILE A 11 -12.28 7.05 5.56
CA ILE A 11 -13.51 6.30 5.25
C ILE A 11 -14.70 6.89 6.01
N LEU A 12 -14.50 7.17 7.31
CA LEU A 12 -15.49 7.72 8.25
C LEU A 12 -16.06 9.08 7.85
N GLN A 13 -15.37 9.83 6.97
CA GLN A 13 -15.65 11.24 6.70
C GLN A 13 -16.12 11.51 5.28
N VAL A 14 -15.89 10.59 4.35
CA VAL A 14 -16.36 10.78 2.96
C VAL A 14 -17.87 10.52 2.86
N ILE A 15 -18.51 9.82 3.79
CA ILE A 15 -19.96 9.56 3.69
C ILE A 15 -20.78 10.72 4.26
N VAL A 16 -20.14 11.65 4.95
CA VAL A 16 -20.78 12.65 5.79
C VAL A 16 -20.50 14.06 5.25
N VAL A 17 -21.56 14.75 4.86
CA VAL A 17 -21.51 16.16 4.47
C VAL A 17 -22.27 16.97 5.53
N GLY A 18 -21.79 18.16 5.88
CA GLY A 18 -22.57 19.17 6.60
C GLY A 18 -23.22 20.12 5.59
N SER A 19 -24.50 20.43 5.75
CA SER A 19 -25.14 21.54 5.01
C SER A 19 -26.26 22.15 5.83
N ALA A 20 -26.55 23.41 5.52
CA ALA A 20 -27.58 24.23 6.16
C ALA A 20 -29.03 23.88 5.71
N TRP A 21 -29.25 22.74 5.04
CA TRP A 21 -30.52 22.42 4.38
C TRP A 21 -31.06 21.07 4.86
N ALA A 22 -31.61 21.03 6.07
CA ALA A 22 -32.49 19.96 6.51
C ALA A 22 -33.90 20.19 5.92
N GLY A 23 -34.13 19.74 4.69
CA GLY A 23 -35.49 19.66 4.11
C GLY A 23 -36.29 18.48 4.68
N ASP A 24 -37.56 18.36 4.28
CA ASP A 24 -38.52 17.30 4.66
C ASP A 24 -38.07 15.89 4.26
N ALA A 25 -37.06 15.36 4.93
CA ALA A 25 -36.62 14.01 4.73
C ALA A 25 -37.52 13.03 5.50
N PRO A 26 -37.76 11.82 4.97
CA PRO A 26 -38.64 10.85 5.61
C PRO A 26 -38.17 10.57 7.05
N ARG A 27 -39.09 10.57 8.02
CA ARG A 27 -38.74 10.39 9.45
C ARG A 27 -38.51 8.92 9.83
N ASP A 28 -39.03 7.98 9.05
CA ASP A 28 -38.80 6.53 9.16
C ASP A 28 -37.61 6.10 8.30
N VAL A 29 -36.41 6.13 8.87
CA VAL A 29 -35.16 5.78 8.16
C VAL A 29 -34.48 4.64 8.88
N THR A 30 -34.83 3.42 8.49
CA THR A 30 -34.01 2.24 8.76
C THR A 30 -33.28 1.88 7.48
N LYS A 31 -31.94 1.92 7.51
CA LYS A 31 -31.10 1.59 6.35
C LYS A 31 -29.97 0.65 6.74
N ASP A 32 -29.56 -0.18 5.79
CA ASP A 32 -28.46 -1.14 5.93
C ASP A 32 -27.68 -1.20 4.62
N TYR A 33 -26.38 -0.90 4.65
CA TYR A 33 -25.53 -0.78 3.47
C TYR A 33 -24.22 -1.50 3.64
N TRP A 34 -23.81 -2.22 2.61
CA TRP A 34 -22.51 -2.89 2.56
C TRP A 34 -21.72 -2.36 1.37
N LEU A 35 -20.49 -1.92 1.64
CA LEU A 35 -19.56 -1.40 0.67
C LEU A 35 -18.29 -2.24 0.69
N GLY A 36 -17.87 -2.80 -0.45
CA GLY A 36 -16.53 -3.34 -0.60
C GLY A 36 -15.51 -2.20 -0.77
N VAL A 37 -14.33 -2.33 -0.17
CA VAL A 37 -13.22 -1.36 -0.28
C VAL A 37 -12.12 -1.94 -1.17
N TYR A 38 -11.75 -1.19 -2.21
CA TYR A 38 -10.91 -1.65 -3.30
C TYR A 38 -9.75 -0.72 -3.60
N LEU A 39 -8.66 -1.28 -4.08
CA LEU A 39 -7.60 -0.58 -4.78
C LEU A 39 -7.41 -1.22 -6.16
N GLY A 40 -7.74 -0.47 -7.22
CA GLY A 40 -7.92 -1.10 -8.53
C GLY A 40 -9.00 -2.18 -8.46
N ASN A 41 -8.65 -3.42 -8.77
CA ASN A 41 -9.58 -4.57 -8.69
C ASN A 41 -9.34 -5.46 -7.46
N GLN A 42 -8.41 -5.08 -6.57
CA GLN A 42 -8.14 -5.86 -5.37
C GLN A 42 -8.96 -5.34 -4.20
N ARG A 43 -9.81 -6.20 -3.65
CA ARG A 43 -10.53 -5.91 -2.41
C ARG A 43 -9.58 -6.02 -1.23
N PHE A 44 -9.67 -5.08 -0.31
CA PHE A 44 -8.88 -5.10 0.93
C PHE A 44 -9.69 -4.76 2.17
N GLY A 45 -11.00 -4.65 2.04
CA GLY A 45 -11.87 -4.45 3.19
C GLY A 45 -13.31 -4.29 2.81
N TYR A 46 -14.12 -3.97 3.81
CA TYR A 46 -15.50 -3.52 3.63
C TYR A 46 -15.85 -2.44 4.64
N VAL A 47 -16.98 -1.78 4.38
CA VAL A 47 -17.69 -0.89 5.29
C VAL A 47 -19.14 -1.35 5.35
N HIS A 48 -19.71 -1.39 6.54
CA HIS A 48 -21.11 -1.63 6.79
C HIS A 48 -21.69 -0.43 7.52
N ILE A 49 -22.79 0.10 7.02
CA ILE A 49 -23.46 1.28 7.59
C ILE A 49 -24.90 0.92 7.88
N SER A 50 -25.34 1.27 9.07
CA SER A 50 -26.73 1.18 9.47
C SER A 50 -27.20 2.48 10.08
N VAL A 51 -28.45 2.83 9.79
CA VAL A 51 -29.14 3.98 10.38
C VAL A 51 -30.47 3.49 10.93
N ALA A 52 -30.79 3.89 12.15
CA ALA A 52 -32.07 3.56 12.79
C ALA A 52 -32.49 4.65 13.79
N ARG A 53 -33.78 4.70 14.12
CA ARG A 53 -34.25 5.44 15.31
C ARG A 53 -33.75 4.73 16.57
N ASP A 54 -33.34 5.51 17.56
CA ASP A 54 -32.86 5.05 18.85
C ASP A 54 -33.17 6.10 19.92
N LYS A 55 -32.75 5.86 21.16
CA LYS A 55 -32.73 6.88 22.23
C LYS A 55 -31.31 7.18 22.67
N PHE A 56 -30.98 8.46 22.76
CA PHE A 56 -29.75 8.92 23.37
C PHE A 56 -30.07 9.72 24.64
N GLU A 57 -29.59 9.24 25.79
CA GLU A 57 -29.85 9.86 27.09
C GLU A 57 -31.34 10.13 27.38
N GLY A 58 -32.20 9.19 26.95
CA GLY A 58 -33.64 9.23 27.16
C GLY A 58 -34.44 10.06 26.14
N LYS A 59 -33.77 10.79 25.24
CA LYS A 59 -34.38 11.55 24.15
C LYS A 59 -34.38 10.74 22.86
N ASP A 60 -35.38 10.95 22.02
CA ASP A 60 -35.40 10.34 20.70
C ASP A 60 -34.24 10.89 19.85
N ALA A 61 -33.61 9.99 19.10
CA ALA A 61 -32.44 10.29 18.29
C ALA A 61 -32.37 9.36 17.08
N TYR A 62 -31.52 9.70 16.12
CA TYR A 62 -31.05 8.78 15.10
C TYR A 62 -29.70 8.21 15.53
N ARG A 63 -29.52 6.89 15.41
CA ARG A 63 -28.22 6.24 15.55
C ARG A 63 -27.72 5.82 14.18
N LEU A 64 -26.56 6.33 13.81
CA LEU A 64 -25.76 5.84 12.70
C LEU A 64 -24.62 4.99 13.25
N THR A 65 -24.52 3.76 12.78
CA THR A 65 -23.40 2.87 13.08
C THR A 65 -22.69 2.51 11.79
N GLU A 66 -21.41 2.85 11.72
CA GLU A 66 -20.50 2.44 10.66
C GLU A 66 -19.48 1.47 11.25
N THR A 67 -19.36 0.29 10.65
CA THR A 67 -18.28 -0.66 10.95
C THR A 67 -17.44 -0.86 9.71
N SER A 68 -16.13 -0.89 9.85
CA SER A 68 -15.23 -1.19 8.76
C SER A 68 -14.20 -2.21 9.18
N ARG A 69 -13.76 -3.00 8.21
CA ARG A 69 -12.67 -3.96 8.34
C ARG A 69 -11.74 -3.78 7.17
N ILE A 70 -10.47 -3.49 7.45
CA ILE A 70 -9.42 -3.36 6.46
C ILE A 70 -8.35 -4.43 6.73
N LYS A 71 -7.95 -5.17 5.69
CA LYS A 71 -6.91 -6.21 5.73
C LYS A 71 -5.80 -5.86 4.76
N ILE A 72 -4.58 -5.75 5.27
CA ILE A 72 -3.39 -5.45 4.49
C ILE A 72 -2.27 -6.38 4.92
N THR A 73 -1.66 -7.07 3.96
CA THR A 73 -0.44 -7.82 4.19
C THR A 73 0.76 -6.96 3.83
N ASN A 74 1.72 -6.88 4.76
CA ASN A 74 2.99 -6.19 4.57
C ASN A 74 4.11 -7.06 5.13
N SER A 75 5.11 -7.36 4.31
CA SER A 75 6.24 -8.24 4.64
C SER A 75 5.78 -9.56 5.25
N GLY A 76 4.75 -10.17 4.66
CA GLY A 76 4.17 -11.44 5.07
C GLY A 76 3.32 -11.38 6.36
N ARG A 77 3.21 -10.22 6.99
CA ARG A 77 2.37 -10.01 8.16
C ARG A 77 1.05 -9.40 7.74
N MET A 78 -0.05 -10.10 8.01
CA MET A 78 -1.40 -9.60 7.78
C MET A 78 -1.82 -8.72 8.97
N LEU A 79 -2.05 -7.45 8.67
CA LEU A 79 -2.64 -6.47 9.57
C LEU A 79 -4.13 -6.37 9.26
N GLN A 80 -4.95 -6.52 10.28
CA GLN A 80 -6.40 -6.31 10.23
C GLN A 80 -6.78 -5.22 11.20
N GLU A 81 -7.41 -4.18 10.67
CA GLU A 81 -7.93 -3.05 11.43
C GLU A 81 -9.44 -3.03 11.32
N ASP A 82 -10.10 -3.13 12.47
CA ASP A 82 -11.54 -3.05 12.63
C ASP A 82 -11.88 -1.71 13.31
N VAL A 83 -12.77 -0.93 12.70
CA VAL A 83 -13.23 0.34 13.27
C VAL A 83 -14.74 0.36 13.36
N THR A 84 -15.24 0.77 14.53
CA THR A 84 -16.66 1.04 14.77
C THR A 84 -16.83 2.50 15.08
N HIS A 85 -17.74 3.14 14.36
CA HIS A 85 -18.16 4.51 14.57
C HIS A 85 -19.65 4.53 14.88
N THR A 86 -20.01 5.18 15.97
CA THR A 86 -21.39 5.38 16.39
C THR A 86 -21.64 6.88 16.53
N LEU A 87 -22.59 7.38 15.76
CA LEU A 87 -23.00 8.77 15.75
C LEU A 87 -24.47 8.86 16.14
N TYR A 88 -24.78 9.75 17.08
CA TYR A 88 -26.14 10.12 17.43
C TYR A 88 -26.46 11.51 16.93
N LEU A 89 -27.61 11.63 16.29
CA LEU A 89 -28.18 12.87 15.81
C LEU A 89 -29.52 13.13 16.51
N ASP A 90 -29.83 14.38 16.81
CA ASP A 90 -31.17 14.75 17.28
C ASP A 90 -32.20 14.81 16.13
N ASP A 91 -33.43 15.23 16.44
CA ASP A 91 -34.51 15.35 15.47
C ASP A 91 -34.27 16.46 14.42
N ASN A 92 -33.32 17.37 14.63
CA ASN A 92 -32.87 18.35 13.65
C ASN A 92 -31.65 17.87 12.83
N PHE A 93 -31.23 16.62 13.04
CA PHE A 93 -30.00 16.05 12.49
C PHE A 93 -28.72 16.73 12.98
N ASP A 94 -28.77 17.43 14.11
CA ASP A 94 -27.54 17.94 14.73
C ASP A 94 -26.82 16.81 15.45
N ARG A 95 -25.48 16.78 15.31
CA ARG A 95 -24.65 15.85 16.09
C ARG A 95 -24.81 16.15 17.58
N VAL A 96 -25.15 15.13 18.36
CA VAL A 96 -25.19 15.22 19.84
C VAL A 96 -24.09 14.40 20.48
N TYR A 97 -23.72 13.28 19.86
CA TYR A 97 -22.67 12.40 20.36
C TYR A 97 -22.01 11.60 19.24
N GLU A 98 -20.71 11.38 19.35
CA GLU A 98 -19.95 10.54 18.45
C GLU A 98 -18.96 9.67 19.23
N CYS A 99 -18.82 8.41 18.84
CA CYS A 99 -17.84 7.49 19.39
C CYS A 99 -17.15 6.73 18.28
N VAL A 100 -15.82 6.71 18.28
CA VAL A 100 -15.01 5.95 17.34
C VAL A 100 -14.10 5.01 18.12
N GLU A 101 -14.19 3.73 17.81
CA GLU A 101 -13.38 2.68 18.42
C GLU A 101 -12.61 1.96 17.33
N SER A 102 -11.31 1.74 17.55
CA SER A 102 -10.47 0.97 16.64
C SER A 102 -9.78 -0.19 17.35
N ARG A 103 -9.80 -1.36 16.72
CA ARG A 103 -9.07 -2.55 17.15
C ARG A 103 -8.19 -3.07 16.01
N SER A 104 -7.01 -3.55 16.37
CA SER A 104 -6.07 -4.17 15.44
C SER A 104 -5.77 -5.59 15.89
N ASN A 105 -5.44 -6.46 14.95
CA ASN A 105 -4.84 -7.75 15.25
C ASN A 105 -3.32 -7.67 15.54
N ASP A 106 -2.69 -6.49 15.41
CA ASP A 106 -1.28 -6.28 15.76
C ASP A 106 -1.13 -6.24 17.29
N PRO A 107 -0.38 -7.18 17.92
CA PRO A 107 -0.15 -7.16 19.37
C PRO A 107 0.59 -5.92 19.87
N ALA A 108 1.28 -5.18 18.99
CA ALA A 108 1.91 -3.91 19.33
C ALA A 108 0.94 -2.72 19.25
N SER A 109 -0.24 -2.91 18.66
CA SER A 109 -1.27 -1.87 18.58
C SER A 109 -2.02 -1.78 19.91
N VAL A 110 -2.35 -0.54 20.28
CA VAL A 110 -3.10 -0.25 21.50
C VAL A 110 -4.51 0.16 21.09
N PRO A 111 -5.57 -0.45 21.66
CA PRO A 111 -6.95 -0.06 21.36
C PRO A 111 -7.15 1.45 21.57
N GLN A 112 -7.84 2.07 20.63
CA GLN A 112 -8.14 3.50 20.69
C GLN A 112 -9.65 3.71 20.77
N LYS A 113 -10.04 4.70 21.57
CA LYS A 113 -11.42 5.19 21.67
C LYS A 113 -11.44 6.71 21.60
N MET A 114 -12.38 7.24 20.85
CA MET A 114 -12.78 8.64 20.85
C MET A 114 -14.21 8.74 21.32
N GLU A 115 -14.52 9.77 22.11
CA GLU A 115 -15.87 10.18 22.40
C GLU A 115 -15.95 11.69 22.23
N ALA A 116 -16.93 12.17 21.47
CA ALA A 116 -17.21 13.59 21.32
C ALA A 116 -18.65 13.86 21.76
N ARG A 117 -18.82 14.83 22.66
CA ARG A 117 -20.12 15.33 23.11
C ARG A 117 -20.30 16.73 22.59
N TYR A 118 -21.30 16.93 21.76
CA TYR A 118 -21.53 18.19 21.06
C TYR A 118 -22.46 19.08 21.89
N GLY A 119 -22.01 20.32 22.11
CA GLY A 119 -22.82 21.43 22.60
C GLY A 119 -23.06 22.46 21.50
N PRO A 120 -23.76 23.56 21.82
CA PRO A 120 -24.18 24.55 20.83
C PRO A 120 -23.08 25.39 20.19
N ASP A 121 -21.83 25.38 20.68
CA ASP A 121 -20.71 26.11 20.04
C ASP A 121 -19.39 25.31 20.05
N SER A 122 -19.38 24.15 20.71
CA SER A 122 -18.18 23.35 20.91
C SER A 122 -18.51 21.90 21.16
N ALA A 123 -17.60 21.01 20.80
CA ALA A 123 -17.61 19.61 21.17
C ALA A 123 -16.53 19.31 22.20
N LYS A 124 -16.90 18.63 23.27
CA LYS A 124 -15.97 18.09 24.26
C LYS A 124 -15.52 16.71 23.82
N ILE A 125 -14.25 16.58 23.48
CA ILE A 125 -13.68 15.36 22.89
C ILE A 125 -12.74 14.71 23.89
N THR A 126 -12.98 13.44 24.19
CA THR A 126 -12.12 12.58 24.99
C THR A 126 -11.51 11.52 24.08
N SER A 127 -10.20 11.33 24.17
CA SER A 127 -9.49 10.25 23.46
C SER A 127 -8.70 9.41 24.44
N THR A 128 -8.82 8.09 24.29
CA THR A 128 -8.14 7.10 25.11
C THR A 128 -7.33 6.18 24.20
N ALA A 129 -6.05 5.99 24.52
CA ALA A 129 -5.17 5.02 23.89
C ALA A 129 -4.47 4.22 24.99
N GLY A 130 -4.96 3.02 25.26
CA GLY A 130 -4.50 2.19 26.38
C GLY A 130 -4.79 2.89 27.72
N MET A 131 -3.75 3.12 28.52
CA MET A 131 -3.88 3.83 29.80
C MET A 131 -3.81 5.36 29.68
N LYS A 132 -3.49 5.90 28.49
CA LYS A 132 -3.41 7.35 28.29
C LYS A 132 -4.78 7.89 27.90
N MET A 133 -5.18 8.98 28.56
CA MET A 133 -6.40 9.71 28.25
C MET A 133 -6.07 11.20 28.03
N GLN A 134 -6.74 11.81 27.05
CA GLN A 134 -6.68 13.24 26.77
C GLN A 134 -8.09 13.75 26.56
N GLN A 135 -8.31 15.03 26.88
CA GLN A 135 -9.59 15.69 26.66
C GLN A 135 -9.34 17.10 26.10
N LYS A 136 -10.19 17.53 25.17
CA LYS A 136 -10.10 18.85 24.54
C LYS A 136 -11.48 19.36 24.16
N ASP A 137 -11.71 20.65 24.38
CA ASP A 137 -12.88 21.34 23.83
C ASP A 137 -12.53 21.91 22.45
N VAL A 138 -13.37 21.61 21.47
CA VAL A 138 -13.16 21.94 20.06
C VAL A 138 -14.30 22.83 19.60
N PRO A 139 -14.05 24.05 19.08
CA PRO A 139 -15.10 24.89 18.51
C PRO A 139 -15.81 24.19 17.34
N VAL A 140 -17.14 24.26 17.29
CA VAL A 140 -17.95 23.67 16.21
C VAL A 140 -19.01 24.67 15.77
N SER A 141 -18.98 25.05 14.49
CA SER A 141 -19.97 25.96 13.89
C SER A 141 -21.35 25.33 13.72
N GLU A 142 -22.37 26.18 13.56
CA GLU A 142 -23.68 25.91 12.92
C GLU A 142 -23.63 24.72 11.95
N GLN A 143 -22.95 24.98 10.84
CA GLN A 143 -22.86 24.09 9.69
C GLN A 143 -22.04 22.82 9.94
N SER A 144 -21.12 22.84 10.91
CA SER A 144 -20.33 21.65 11.26
C SER A 144 -21.06 20.71 12.22
N ARG A 145 -22.01 21.23 13.02
CA ARG A 145 -22.93 20.41 13.84
C ARG A 145 -24.07 19.87 13.00
N ALA A 146 -24.63 20.73 12.15
CA ALA A 146 -25.70 20.39 11.23
C ALA A 146 -25.18 19.41 10.18
N MET A 147 -25.60 18.16 10.31
CA MET A 147 -25.34 17.15 9.30
C MET A 147 -26.35 17.31 8.17
N ALA A 148 -25.93 17.80 7.00
CA ALA A 148 -26.68 17.51 5.79
C ALA A 148 -26.06 16.33 5.10
N LEU A 149 -26.53 15.22 5.58
CA LEU A 149 -26.63 14.00 4.87
C LEU A 149 -27.02 14.22 3.38
N VAL A 150 -26.04 14.21 2.46
CA VAL A 150 -26.26 14.39 1.00
C VAL A 150 -26.66 13.07 0.34
N GLY A 151 -27.87 13.04 -0.25
CA GLY A 151 -28.37 11.97 -1.11
C GLY A 151 -29.26 10.96 -0.39
N SER A 152 -30.45 10.70 -0.95
CA SER A 152 -31.71 10.21 -0.34
C SER A 152 -31.68 8.90 0.44
N LYS A 153 -30.53 8.24 0.53
CA LYS A 153 -30.45 6.88 1.06
C LYS A 153 -29.22 6.60 1.91
N PHE A 154 -28.05 7.17 1.61
CA PHE A 154 -26.92 7.10 2.55
C PHE A 154 -27.04 8.09 3.72
N ALA A 155 -28.01 8.99 3.57
CA ALA A 155 -28.02 10.21 4.29
C ALA A 155 -29.41 10.87 4.07
N ILE A 156 -30.12 11.16 5.15
CA ILE A 156 -31.41 11.86 5.15
C ILE A 156 -31.31 13.23 4.44
N GLY A 157 -31.86 13.32 3.22
CA GLY A 157 -32.00 14.58 2.45
C GLY A 157 -31.38 14.55 1.05
N ALA A 158 -32.02 13.90 0.06
CA ALA A 158 -31.76 14.27 -1.33
C ALA A 158 -32.53 15.54 -1.66
N LEU A 159 -31.81 16.60 -1.99
CA LEU A 159 -32.19 17.30 -3.20
C LEU A 159 -31.87 16.34 -4.37
N PRO A 160 -32.78 16.08 -5.31
CA PRO A 160 -32.38 15.54 -6.60
C PRO A 160 -31.40 16.55 -7.20
N MET A 161 -30.09 16.32 -7.01
CA MET A 161 -29.06 17.21 -7.54
C MET A 161 -29.03 17.03 -9.05
N GLN A 162 -29.81 17.86 -9.72
CA GLN A 162 -29.79 17.94 -11.17
C GLN A 162 -28.38 18.34 -11.59
N VAL A 163 -27.94 17.82 -12.73
CA VAL A 163 -26.67 18.20 -13.34
C VAL A 163 -26.56 19.72 -13.40
N GLY A 164 -25.45 20.26 -12.89
CA GLY A 164 -25.19 21.69 -12.72
C GLY A 164 -25.44 22.23 -11.30
N THR A 165 -26.11 21.47 -10.41
CA THR A 165 -26.32 21.87 -9.02
C THR A 165 -24.98 21.91 -8.27
N LYS A 166 -24.70 23.03 -7.58
CA LYS A 166 -23.54 23.21 -6.71
C LYS A 166 -23.97 23.54 -5.29
N VAL A 167 -23.37 22.89 -4.31
CA VAL A 167 -23.64 23.11 -2.88
C VAL A 167 -22.31 23.35 -2.17
N GLN A 168 -22.24 24.43 -1.38
CA GLN A 168 -21.13 24.63 -0.45
C GLN A 168 -21.36 23.79 0.79
N ALA A 169 -20.32 23.08 1.22
CA ALA A 169 -20.36 22.22 2.39
C ALA A 169 -19.15 22.48 3.28
N GLU A 170 -19.39 22.41 4.58
CA GLU A 170 -18.36 22.37 5.62
C GLU A 170 -18.42 21.03 6.34
N PHE A 171 -17.26 20.49 6.70
CA PHE A 171 -17.19 19.33 7.57
C PHE A 171 -16.18 19.53 8.69
N LEU A 172 -16.54 19.04 9.87
CA LEU A 172 -15.60 18.85 10.96
C LEU A 172 -14.92 17.50 10.78
N ARG A 173 -13.61 17.54 10.56
CA ARG A 173 -12.75 16.36 10.57
C ARG A 173 -12.07 16.23 11.91
N LEU A 174 -12.33 15.10 12.56
CA LEU A 174 -11.63 14.68 13.77
C LEU A 174 -10.62 13.60 13.38
N VAL A 175 -9.38 13.76 13.81
CA VAL A 175 -8.29 12.82 13.59
C VAL A 175 -7.59 12.57 14.91
N ILE A 176 -7.48 11.30 15.29
CA ILE A 176 -6.70 10.90 16.45
C ILE A 176 -5.37 10.37 15.97
N SER A 177 -4.29 10.94 16.52
CA SER A 177 -2.93 10.50 16.28
C SER A 177 -2.24 10.17 17.60
N LEU A 178 -1.58 9.01 17.65
CA LEU A 178 -0.73 8.64 18.78
C LEU A 178 0.43 9.63 19.01
N GLU A 179 0.92 10.27 17.95
CA GLU A 179 2.03 11.22 18.00
C GLU A 179 1.57 12.66 18.26
N ARG A 180 0.38 13.05 17.77
CA ARG A 180 -0.08 14.46 17.74
C ARG A 180 -1.29 14.77 18.62
N GLY A 181 -1.88 13.76 19.26
CA GLY A 181 -3.10 13.91 20.06
C GLY A 181 -4.35 14.06 19.20
N ILE A 182 -5.38 14.71 19.76
CA ILE A 182 -6.64 15.02 19.06
C ILE A 182 -6.40 16.21 18.11
N GLU A 183 -6.34 15.93 16.82
CA GLU A 183 -6.35 16.92 15.76
C GLU A 183 -7.78 17.10 15.24
N TYR A 184 -8.15 18.35 14.98
CA TYR A 184 -9.40 18.66 14.31
C TYR A 184 -9.14 19.68 13.20
N THR A 185 -9.86 19.56 12.11
CA THR A 185 -9.84 20.51 11.01
C THR A 185 -11.25 20.71 10.51
N SER A 186 -11.72 21.96 10.46
CA SER A 186 -12.83 22.28 9.58
C SER A 186 -12.29 22.33 8.15
N ALA A 187 -13.02 21.74 7.22
CA ALA A 187 -12.71 21.83 5.81
C ALA A 187 -13.97 22.18 5.04
N SER A 188 -13.82 23.14 4.13
CA SER A 188 -14.88 23.62 3.25
C SER A 188 -14.57 23.24 1.81
N GLY A 189 -15.62 23.05 1.04
CA GLY A 189 -15.53 22.63 -0.35
C GLY A 189 -16.89 22.57 -1.01
N THR A 190 -16.88 22.14 -2.26
CA THR A 190 -18.06 22.21 -3.12
C THR A 190 -18.45 20.83 -3.59
N LEU A 191 -19.73 20.52 -3.47
CA LEU A 191 -20.36 19.37 -4.09
C LEU A 191 -21.02 19.81 -5.38
N GLU A 192 -20.71 19.14 -6.49
CA GLU A 192 -21.26 19.46 -7.80
C GLU A 192 -21.81 18.22 -8.47
N ALA A 193 -23.07 18.26 -8.92
CA ALA A 193 -23.58 17.26 -9.85
C ALA A 193 -23.07 17.59 -11.26
N VAL A 194 -22.12 16.80 -11.75
CA VAL A 194 -21.33 17.15 -12.94
C VAL A 194 -22.00 16.67 -14.23
N ARG A 195 -22.43 15.41 -14.25
CA ARG A 195 -23.03 14.79 -15.44
C ARG A 195 -23.74 13.49 -15.09
N ASN A 196 -24.61 13.06 -15.99
CA ASN A 196 -25.05 11.67 -16.03
C ASN A 196 -24.05 10.84 -16.81
N GLU A 197 -23.74 9.65 -16.33
CA GLU A 197 -22.88 8.70 -17.02
C GLU A 197 -23.21 7.25 -16.67
N LYS A 198 -22.94 6.38 -17.65
CA LYS A 198 -23.02 4.94 -17.49
C LYS A 198 -21.65 4.41 -17.08
N ILE A 199 -21.58 3.76 -15.92
CA ILE A 199 -20.36 3.14 -15.43
C ILE A 199 -20.46 1.62 -15.42
N ALA A 200 -19.32 0.95 -15.50
CA ALA A 200 -19.21 -0.48 -15.30
C ALA A 200 -18.36 -0.77 -14.05
N LEU A 201 -18.96 -1.44 -13.07
CA LEU A 201 -18.28 -1.89 -11.84
C LEU A 201 -18.51 -3.41 -11.71
N ASP A 202 -17.42 -4.17 -11.63
CA ASP A 202 -17.44 -5.64 -11.46
C ASP A 202 -18.32 -6.37 -12.50
N GLY A 203 -18.24 -5.92 -13.76
CA GLY A 203 -19.00 -6.49 -14.88
C GLY A 203 -20.48 -6.12 -14.90
N LYS A 204 -20.97 -5.35 -13.91
CA LYS A 204 -22.32 -4.79 -13.87
C LYS A 204 -22.31 -3.36 -14.37
N SER A 205 -23.36 -3.00 -15.10
CA SER A 205 -23.52 -1.64 -15.62
C SER A 205 -24.53 -0.86 -14.78
N TYR A 206 -24.20 0.39 -14.46
CA TYR A 206 -25.02 1.29 -13.67
C TYR A 206 -25.24 2.60 -14.44
N GLU A 207 -26.48 3.06 -14.49
CA GLU A 207 -26.82 4.41 -14.94
C GLU A 207 -26.74 5.34 -13.73
N THR A 208 -25.87 6.36 -13.78
CA THR A 208 -25.52 7.15 -12.59
C THR A 208 -25.43 8.64 -12.87
N THR A 209 -25.59 9.46 -11.83
CA THR A 209 -25.16 10.86 -11.78
C THR A 209 -23.83 10.94 -11.04
N LEU A 210 -22.82 11.54 -11.66
CA LEU A 210 -21.54 11.83 -11.03
C LEU A 210 -21.67 13.08 -10.16
N ILE A 211 -21.45 12.92 -8.86
CA ILE A 211 -21.24 14.01 -7.92
C ILE A 211 -19.74 14.13 -7.65
N GLN A 212 -19.19 15.33 -7.78
CA GLN A 212 -17.80 15.64 -7.44
C GLN A 212 -17.73 16.47 -6.18
N ASP A 213 -16.90 16.02 -5.24
CA ASP A 213 -16.61 16.74 -4.02
C ASP A 213 -15.23 17.35 -4.15
N VAL A 214 -15.16 18.67 -4.37
CA VAL A 214 -13.91 19.39 -4.63
C VAL A 214 -13.43 20.09 -3.35
N TRP A 215 -12.23 19.73 -2.89
CA TRP A 215 -11.63 20.25 -1.66
C TRP A 215 -10.16 20.64 -1.88
N LYS A 216 -9.58 21.37 -0.92
CA LYS A 216 -8.16 21.74 -0.90
C LYS A 216 -7.19 20.53 -0.91
N GLY A 217 -7.69 19.31 -0.67
CA GLY A 217 -6.94 18.05 -0.71
C GLY A 217 -7.17 17.18 -1.96
N GLY A 218 -8.00 17.62 -2.91
CA GLY A 218 -8.33 16.88 -4.12
C GLY A 218 -9.84 16.71 -4.33
N THR A 219 -10.20 15.94 -5.36
CA THR A 219 -11.58 15.68 -5.72
C THR A 219 -11.96 14.23 -5.41
N ALA A 220 -13.07 14.02 -4.71
CA ALA A 220 -13.75 12.73 -4.66
C ALA A 220 -14.84 12.67 -5.73
N ASN A 221 -15.05 11.48 -6.28
CA ASN A 221 -16.17 11.17 -7.17
C ASN A 221 -17.14 10.24 -6.45
N ARG A 222 -18.44 10.49 -6.58
CA ARG A 222 -19.54 9.61 -6.17
C ARG A 222 -20.45 9.36 -7.35
N TRP A 223 -20.77 8.11 -7.60
CA TRP A 223 -21.72 7.72 -8.63
C TRP A 223 -23.04 7.33 -7.98
N LEU A 224 -24.07 8.15 -8.15
CA LEU A 224 -25.40 7.93 -7.59
C LEU A 224 -26.35 7.35 -8.64
N GLN A 225 -27.04 6.28 -8.31
CA GLN A 225 -28.13 5.73 -9.12
C GLN A 225 -29.38 6.62 -9.01
N ALA A 226 -30.34 6.41 -9.92
CA ALA A 226 -31.58 7.20 -9.97
C ALA A 226 -32.42 7.13 -8.67
N ASP A 227 -32.28 6.05 -7.91
CA ASP A 227 -32.95 5.85 -6.62
C ASP A 227 -32.16 6.41 -5.43
N GLY A 228 -31.02 7.05 -5.69
CA GLY A 228 -30.12 7.65 -4.71
C GLY A 228 -29.09 6.71 -4.11
N GLU A 229 -29.02 5.45 -4.54
CA GLU A 229 -27.99 4.51 -4.04
C GLU A 229 -26.62 4.79 -4.67
N ILE A 230 -25.57 4.76 -3.86
CA ILE A 230 -24.21 4.86 -4.36
C ILE A 230 -23.89 3.59 -5.15
N ALA A 231 -23.52 3.71 -6.42
CA ALA A 231 -22.91 2.61 -7.18
C ALA A 231 -21.43 2.47 -6.79
N GLY A 232 -20.73 3.59 -6.67
CA GLY A 232 -19.36 3.63 -6.17
C GLY A 232 -18.91 5.01 -5.73
N MET A 233 -17.76 5.08 -5.07
CA MET A 233 -17.19 6.31 -4.54
C MET A 233 -15.66 6.23 -4.46
N THR A 234 -14.97 7.35 -4.58
CA THR A 234 -13.51 7.46 -4.41
C THR A 234 -13.15 8.39 -3.27
N LEU A 235 -11.96 8.24 -2.70
CA LEU A 235 -11.42 9.21 -1.74
C LEU A 235 -10.64 10.31 -2.50
N PRO A 236 -10.64 11.58 -2.02
CA PRO A 236 -9.86 12.65 -2.62
C PRO A 236 -8.37 12.29 -2.74
N GLY A 237 -7.82 12.41 -3.95
CA GLY A 237 -6.40 12.15 -4.22
C GLY A 237 -5.98 10.67 -4.05
N SER A 238 -6.93 9.74 -4.00
CA SER A 238 -6.70 8.32 -3.78
C SER A 238 -7.18 7.45 -4.94
N GLN A 239 -6.61 6.26 -5.05
CA GLN A 239 -7.09 5.20 -5.93
C GLN A 239 -8.03 4.22 -5.22
N VAL A 240 -8.32 4.47 -3.94
CA VAL A 240 -9.27 3.67 -3.17
C VAL A 240 -10.68 3.93 -3.69
N MET A 241 -11.41 2.84 -3.94
CA MET A 241 -12.78 2.85 -4.42
C MET A 241 -13.68 2.06 -3.48
N PHE A 242 -14.83 2.62 -3.14
CA PHE A 242 -15.93 1.94 -2.47
C PHE A 242 -16.94 1.51 -3.52
N ARG A 243 -17.54 0.34 -3.33
CA ARG A 243 -18.54 -0.23 -4.25
C ARG A 243 -19.66 -0.86 -3.44
N THR A 244 -20.90 -0.62 -3.84
CA THR A 244 -22.05 -1.24 -3.16
C THR A 244 -22.16 -2.72 -3.48
N GLU A 245 -22.37 -3.52 -2.43
CA GLU A 245 -22.38 -4.98 -2.49
C GLU A 245 -23.43 -5.58 -1.56
N SER A 246 -23.70 -6.88 -1.72
CA SER A 246 -24.43 -7.63 -0.69
C SER A 246 -23.52 -7.86 0.51
N ARG A 247 -24.12 -8.15 1.67
CA ARG A 247 -23.39 -8.54 2.88
C ARG A 247 -22.44 -9.70 2.62
N GLU A 248 -22.91 -10.75 1.97
CA GLU A 248 -22.14 -11.97 1.69
C GLU A 248 -20.94 -11.68 0.79
N SER A 249 -21.12 -10.80 -0.21
CA SER A 249 -20.01 -10.38 -1.05
C SER A 249 -19.03 -9.55 -0.23
N ALA A 250 -19.47 -8.50 0.46
CA ALA A 250 -18.60 -7.60 1.21
C ALA A 250 -17.78 -8.32 2.30
N THR A 251 -18.40 -9.22 3.06
CA THR A 251 -17.73 -9.98 4.14
C THR A 251 -16.87 -11.13 3.65
N SER A 252 -16.89 -11.49 2.36
CA SER A 252 -16.03 -12.56 1.84
C SER A 252 -14.54 -12.29 2.07
N ILE A 253 -14.15 -11.02 2.24
CA ILE A 253 -12.78 -10.63 2.59
C ILE A 253 -12.30 -11.25 3.92
N ASP A 254 -13.21 -11.61 4.83
CA ASP A 254 -12.89 -12.26 6.09
C ASP A 254 -12.12 -13.57 5.88
N SER A 255 -12.40 -14.25 4.77
CA SER A 255 -11.73 -15.48 4.34
C SER A 255 -10.44 -15.27 3.51
N THR A 256 -10.05 -14.03 3.24
CA THR A 256 -8.91 -13.68 2.37
C THR A 256 -7.84 -12.84 3.07
N GLY A 257 -6.67 -12.64 2.45
CA GLY A 257 -5.55 -11.89 3.02
C GLY A 257 -5.55 -10.37 2.78
N GLY A 258 -6.58 -9.81 2.12
CA GLY A 258 -6.58 -8.41 1.70
C GLY A 258 -5.56 -8.12 0.60
N ILE A 259 -5.01 -6.90 0.57
CA ILE A 259 -3.94 -6.52 -0.36
C ILE A 259 -2.56 -6.83 0.23
N ASP A 260 -1.72 -7.55 -0.53
CA ASP A 260 -0.29 -7.70 -0.23
C ASP A 260 0.48 -6.52 -0.84
N THR A 261 0.91 -5.61 0.02
CA THR A 261 1.67 -4.40 -0.31
C THR A 261 3.10 -4.68 -0.77
N ASP A 262 3.54 -5.93 -0.81
CA ASP A 262 4.79 -6.33 -1.45
C ASP A 262 4.60 -6.96 -2.82
N THR A 263 3.36 -7.01 -3.32
CA THR A 263 3.07 -7.62 -4.62
C THR A 263 2.33 -6.70 -5.58
N VAL A 264 2.46 -7.00 -6.86
CA VAL A 264 1.69 -6.41 -7.96
C VAL A 264 1.04 -7.56 -8.72
N ALA A 265 -0.27 -7.47 -8.92
CA ALA A 265 -1.03 -8.42 -9.71
C ALA A 265 -0.58 -8.39 -11.18
N VAL A 266 -0.50 -9.55 -11.81
CA VAL A 266 -0.03 -9.71 -13.18
C VAL A 266 -1.16 -10.25 -14.06
N ALA A 267 -1.57 -9.47 -15.05
CA ALA A 267 -2.45 -9.91 -16.13
C ALA A 267 -1.66 -10.72 -17.17
N ASN A 268 -2.35 -11.68 -17.79
CA ASN A 268 -1.81 -12.58 -18.82
C ASN A 268 -0.50 -13.31 -18.40
N PRO A 269 -0.44 -13.91 -17.20
CA PRO A 269 0.80 -14.52 -16.71
C PRO A 269 1.30 -15.63 -17.65
N PRO A 270 2.63 -15.85 -17.76
CA PRO A 270 3.19 -16.94 -18.56
C PRO A 270 2.54 -18.29 -18.25
N ALA A 271 2.06 -18.94 -19.31
CA ALA A 271 1.45 -20.27 -19.27
C ALA A 271 2.52 -21.39 -19.24
N THR A 272 3.55 -21.20 -18.42
CA THR A 272 4.64 -22.15 -18.21
C THR A 272 5.23 -21.96 -16.83
N ASP A 273 5.81 -23.06 -16.30
CA ASP A 273 6.63 -23.05 -15.09
C ASP A 273 8.12 -23.25 -15.42
N ALA A 274 8.48 -23.28 -16.72
CA ALA A 274 9.88 -23.23 -17.14
C ALA A 274 10.47 -21.85 -16.84
N ARG A 275 11.78 -21.80 -16.59
CA ARG A 275 12.53 -20.53 -16.52
C ARG A 275 12.33 -19.72 -17.80
N LEU A 276 12.45 -18.41 -17.68
CA LEU A 276 12.25 -17.49 -18.79
C LEU A 276 13.60 -16.95 -19.25
N ALA A 277 13.87 -17.10 -20.55
CA ALA A 277 14.99 -16.46 -21.24
C ALA A 277 14.69 -14.99 -21.55
N VAL A 278 13.43 -14.66 -21.84
CA VAL A 278 12.96 -13.28 -22.08
C VAL A 278 11.58 -13.10 -21.44
N LEU A 279 11.35 -11.93 -20.86
CA LEU A 279 10.03 -11.50 -20.39
C LEU A 279 9.80 -10.04 -20.79
N VAL A 280 8.65 -9.76 -21.39
CA VAL A 280 8.19 -8.41 -21.70
C VAL A 280 6.99 -8.09 -20.83
N THR A 281 7.13 -7.07 -19.98
CA THR A 281 6.12 -6.70 -19.00
C THR A 281 5.82 -5.21 -19.10
N LYS A 282 4.54 -4.86 -19.20
CA LYS A 282 4.06 -3.50 -19.01
C LYS A 282 3.75 -3.29 -17.53
N LEU A 283 4.40 -2.33 -16.90
CA LEU A 283 4.09 -1.87 -15.55
C LEU A 283 3.39 -0.52 -15.61
N SER A 284 2.21 -0.42 -15.01
CA SER A 284 1.44 0.83 -14.95
C SER A 284 1.43 1.40 -13.53
N GLY A 285 1.16 2.70 -13.38
CA GLY A 285 1.16 3.38 -12.08
C GLY A 285 2.55 3.81 -11.61
N ILE A 286 3.50 3.96 -12.53
CA ILE A 286 4.86 4.41 -12.25
C ILE A 286 4.86 5.95 -12.16
N SER A 287 5.00 6.46 -10.94
CA SER A 287 5.03 7.89 -10.67
C SER A 287 6.40 8.54 -10.84
N ASP A 288 7.49 7.75 -10.76
CA ASP A 288 8.86 8.25 -10.85
C ASP A 288 9.59 7.58 -12.03
N PRO A 289 9.83 8.30 -13.15
CA PRO A 289 10.50 7.74 -14.32
C PRO A 289 11.92 7.24 -14.05
N ARG A 290 12.58 7.71 -12.98
CA ARG A 290 13.93 7.25 -12.59
C ARG A 290 13.95 5.77 -12.18
N THR A 291 12.78 5.21 -11.90
CA THR A 291 12.62 3.77 -11.63
C THR A 291 12.62 2.90 -12.88
N VAL A 292 12.66 3.50 -14.08
CA VAL A 292 12.72 2.79 -15.35
C VAL A 292 14.17 2.65 -15.79
N VAL A 293 14.86 1.66 -15.23
CA VAL A 293 16.30 1.45 -15.46
C VAL A 293 16.53 0.59 -16.71
N SER A 294 17.57 0.91 -17.47
CA SER A 294 18.07 0.07 -18.57
C SER A 294 19.55 -0.26 -18.36
N ASP A 295 19.96 -1.46 -18.74
CA ASP A 295 21.33 -1.96 -18.64
C ASP A 295 21.59 -3.08 -19.66
N SER A 296 22.65 -3.86 -19.47
CA SER A 296 22.97 -4.98 -20.35
C SER A 296 21.93 -6.11 -20.33
N ARG A 297 21.11 -6.24 -19.28
CA ARG A 297 20.10 -7.30 -19.06
C ARG A 297 18.67 -6.84 -19.37
N GLN A 298 18.37 -5.55 -19.29
CA GLN A 298 17.01 -5.07 -19.52
C GLN A 298 16.96 -3.73 -20.26
N THR A 299 15.87 -3.53 -20.99
CA THR A 299 15.49 -2.23 -21.56
C THR A 299 14.14 -1.81 -21.00
N GLY A 300 14.06 -0.60 -20.46
CA GLY A 300 12.83 0.03 -19.99
C GLY A 300 12.48 1.24 -20.87
N THR A 301 11.23 1.34 -21.32
CA THR A 301 10.72 2.50 -22.06
C THR A 301 9.54 3.10 -21.31
N TYR A 302 9.65 4.37 -20.89
CA TYR A 302 8.62 5.06 -20.11
C TYR A 302 7.66 5.85 -21.01
N ASP A 303 6.37 5.73 -20.73
CA ASP A 303 5.29 6.53 -21.27
C ASP A 303 4.77 7.46 -20.16
N GLU A 304 5.10 8.74 -20.28
CA GLU A 304 4.74 9.79 -19.33
C GLU A 304 3.23 10.02 -19.25
N ALA A 305 2.52 9.92 -20.38
CA ALA A 305 1.08 10.16 -20.45
C ALA A 305 0.30 9.02 -19.81
N ALA A 306 0.73 7.78 -20.04
CA ALA A 306 0.12 6.60 -19.44
C ALA A 306 0.62 6.31 -18.01
N LYS A 307 1.67 7.01 -17.55
CA LYS A 307 2.39 6.71 -16.29
C LYS A 307 2.74 5.22 -16.21
N ALA A 308 3.26 4.68 -17.31
CA ALA A 308 3.54 3.27 -17.49
C ALA A 308 4.90 3.05 -18.16
N ALA A 309 5.49 1.87 -17.99
CA ALA A 309 6.73 1.50 -18.66
C ALA A 309 6.63 0.09 -19.24
N LEU A 310 7.23 -0.10 -20.42
CA LEU A 310 7.47 -1.41 -21.00
C LEU A 310 8.89 -1.86 -20.65
N PHE A 311 9.01 -2.97 -19.93
CA PHE A 311 10.27 -3.61 -19.62
C PHE A 311 10.44 -4.86 -20.49
N ARG A 312 11.60 -4.98 -21.14
CA ARG A 312 12.07 -6.23 -21.75
C ARG A 312 13.30 -6.69 -20.98
N THR A 313 13.16 -7.78 -20.25
CA THR A 313 14.23 -8.39 -19.44
C THR A 313 14.69 -9.68 -20.11
N LYS A 314 15.98 -9.98 -20.04
CA LYS A 314 16.54 -11.26 -20.50
C LYS A 314 17.30 -11.97 -19.39
N LEU A 315 17.45 -13.29 -19.53
CA LEU A 315 18.38 -14.06 -18.72
C LEU A 315 19.80 -13.54 -18.95
N GLN A 316 20.51 -13.24 -17.87
CA GLN A 316 21.93 -12.91 -17.92
C GLN A 316 22.74 -14.18 -17.71
N THR A 317 23.55 -14.55 -18.69
CA THR A 317 24.58 -15.58 -18.56
C THR A 317 25.94 -14.91 -18.62
N PHE A 318 26.91 -15.44 -17.87
CA PHE A 318 28.29 -14.95 -17.89
C PHE A 318 29.27 -16.12 -18.01
N GLU A 319 30.20 -16.01 -18.95
CA GLU A 319 31.23 -17.03 -19.13
C GLU A 319 32.37 -16.77 -18.15
N ALA A 320 32.60 -17.69 -17.20
CA ALA A 320 33.64 -17.55 -16.19
C ALA A 320 35.04 -17.28 -16.78
N SER A 321 35.34 -17.77 -17.98
CA SER A 321 36.62 -17.51 -18.68
C SER A 321 36.87 -16.03 -19.00
N LYS A 322 35.81 -15.22 -19.10
CA LYS A 322 35.88 -13.77 -19.33
C LYS A 322 36.00 -12.97 -18.02
N SER A 323 35.96 -13.63 -16.86
CA SER A 323 36.04 -12.96 -15.57
C SER A 323 37.42 -12.36 -15.32
N LEU A 324 37.42 -11.18 -14.69
CA LEU A 324 38.62 -10.62 -14.06
C LEU A 324 39.12 -11.50 -12.91
N SER A 325 40.41 -11.36 -12.58
CA SER A 325 41.01 -11.94 -11.39
C SER A 325 40.86 -11.00 -10.18
N MET A 326 40.62 -11.58 -9.01
CA MET A 326 40.46 -10.87 -7.75
C MET A 326 41.82 -10.69 -7.02
N PRO A 327 42.06 -9.56 -6.31
CA PRO A 327 41.16 -8.41 -6.13
C PRO A 327 41.10 -7.51 -7.38
N ILE A 328 39.92 -6.99 -7.67
CA ILE A 328 39.75 -6.00 -8.75
C ILE A 328 40.31 -4.66 -8.28
N PRO A 329 41.07 -3.93 -9.13
CA PRO A 329 41.62 -2.63 -8.77
C PRO A 329 40.56 -1.67 -8.25
N LYS A 330 40.90 -0.93 -7.18
CA LYS A 330 39.95 -0.06 -6.49
C LYS A 330 39.52 1.16 -7.32
N ALA A 331 40.39 1.64 -8.21
CA ALA A 331 40.19 2.84 -9.00
C ALA A 331 38.89 2.75 -9.83
N GLY A 332 37.94 3.67 -9.58
CA GLY A 332 36.63 3.70 -10.23
C GLY A 332 35.56 2.82 -9.56
N TYR A 333 35.93 2.06 -8.52
CA TYR A 333 35.06 1.16 -7.77
C TYR A 333 35.02 1.46 -6.27
N GLU A 334 35.51 2.61 -5.84
CA GLU A 334 35.67 2.98 -4.43
C GLU A 334 34.37 2.82 -3.64
N ALA A 335 33.26 3.33 -4.18
CA ALA A 335 31.94 3.22 -3.56
C ALA A 335 31.43 1.77 -3.50
N TYR A 336 31.72 0.99 -4.54
CA TYR A 336 31.31 -0.41 -4.68
C TYR A 336 32.22 -1.39 -3.93
N LEU A 337 33.35 -0.92 -3.40
CA LEU A 337 34.26 -1.65 -2.51
C LEU A 337 34.22 -1.09 -1.08
N ALA A 338 33.43 -0.04 -0.85
CA ALA A 338 33.27 0.55 0.47
C ALA A 338 32.63 -0.46 1.45
N LYS A 339 33.06 -0.37 2.71
CA LYS A 339 32.54 -1.19 3.82
C LYS A 339 31.04 -0.89 4.03
N LEU A 340 30.28 -1.94 4.32
CA LEU A 340 28.80 -1.91 4.44
C LEU A 340 28.30 -1.99 5.89
N GLY A 341 29.20 -1.90 6.86
CA GLY A 341 28.96 -2.02 8.28
C GLY A 341 30.26 -1.73 9.05
N PRO A 342 30.23 -1.79 10.39
CA PRO A 342 31.44 -1.70 11.20
C PRO A 342 32.31 -2.92 10.89
N ALA A 343 33.20 -2.79 9.90
CA ALA A 343 33.92 -3.91 9.27
C ALA A 343 34.38 -4.98 10.25
N ASP A 344 33.57 -6.01 10.40
CA ASP A 344 33.87 -7.10 11.31
C ASP A 344 34.94 -7.98 10.68
N PRO A 345 36.09 -8.17 11.35
CA PRO A 345 37.09 -9.15 10.94
C PRO A 345 36.50 -10.53 10.64
N GLN A 346 35.38 -10.92 11.27
CA GLN A 346 34.68 -12.18 11.03
C GLN A 346 34.09 -12.29 9.62
N VAL A 347 33.45 -11.24 9.11
CA VAL A 347 32.88 -11.24 7.74
C VAL A 347 34.00 -11.42 6.72
N LYS A 348 35.10 -10.68 6.86
CA LYS A 348 36.26 -10.81 5.96
C LYS A 348 36.93 -12.18 6.09
N LYS A 349 37.13 -12.67 7.32
CA LYS A 349 37.72 -13.99 7.58
C LYS A 349 36.90 -15.10 6.92
N LEU A 350 35.58 -15.04 7.08
CA LEU A 350 34.65 -15.99 6.47
C LEU A 350 34.70 -15.91 4.94
N ALA A 351 34.70 -14.71 4.35
CA ALA A 351 34.78 -14.56 2.90
C ALA A 351 36.07 -15.18 2.34
N ILE A 352 37.22 -14.98 3.00
CA ILE A 352 38.50 -15.62 2.63
C ILE A 352 38.39 -17.15 2.74
N GLN A 353 37.75 -17.68 3.78
CA GLN A 353 37.54 -19.12 3.95
C GLN A 353 36.66 -19.73 2.84
N ILE A 354 35.56 -19.06 2.48
CA ILE A 354 34.63 -19.53 1.44
C ILE A 354 35.30 -19.53 0.07
N VAL A 355 36.00 -18.44 -0.27
CA VAL A 355 36.69 -18.30 -1.57
C VAL A 355 37.84 -19.31 -1.69
N GLY A 356 38.61 -19.48 -0.62
CA GLY A 356 39.80 -20.34 -0.60
C GLY A 356 40.87 -19.86 -1.58
N THR A 357 41.27 -20.72 -2.49
CA THR A 357 42.31 -20.44 -3.51
C THR A 357 41.76 -19.86 -4.81
N GLU A 358 40.44 -19.69 -4.94
CA GLU A 358 39.81 -19.17 -6.16
C GLU A 358 40.27 -17.74 -6.46
N LYS A 359 40.64 -17.50 -7.72
CA LYS A 359 41.10 -16.19 -8.22
C LYS A 359 40.12 -15.57 -9.20
N ASN A 360 39.30 -16.38 -9.86
CA ASN A 360 38.27 -15.92 -10.77
C ASN A 360 37.17 -15.19 -10.00
N ALA A 361 37.00 -13.89 -10.25
CA ALA A 361 36.06 -13.05 -9.49
C ALA A 361 34.62 -13.56 -9.59
N TYR A 362 34.19 -14.02 -10.77
CA TYR A 362 32.87 -14.59 -10.98
C TYR A 362 32.66 -15.88 -10.17
N LYS A 363 33.56 -16.87 -10.27
CA LYS A 363 33.45 -18.10 -9.46
C LYS A 363 33.53 -17.85 -7.96
N ALA A 364 34.36 -16.89 -7.54
CA ALA A 364 34.42 -16.47 -6.14
C ALA A 364 33.09 -15.88 -5.69
N ALA A 365 32.45 -15.06 -6.52
CA ALA A 365 31.13 -14.50 -6.26
C ALA A 365 30.03 -15.58 -6.19
N GLU A 366 30.05 -16.59 -7.06
CA GLU A 366 29.14 -17.75 -7.00
C GLU A 366 29.28 -18.49 -5.67
N LYS A 367 30.50 -18.85 -5.25
CA LYS A 367 30.76 -19.52 -3.96
C LYS A 367 30.21 -18.74 -2.76
N LEU A 368 30.34 -17.41 -2.80
CA LEU A 368 29.81 -16.54 -1.74
C LEU A 368 28.28 -16.52 -1.73
N ALA A 369 27.65 -16.44 -2.91
CA ALA A 369 26.19 -16.49 -3.03
C ALA A 369 25.63 -17.84 -2.56
N ASP A 370 26.25 -18.95 -3.00
CA ASP A 370 25.90 -20.31 -2.57
C ASP A 370 26.00 -20.47 -1.05
N TRP A 371 27.08 -19.95 -0.45
CA TRP A 371 27.25 -20.02 0.99
C TRP A 371 26.13 -19.27 1.72
N VAL A 372 25.78 -18.06 1.28
CA VAL A 372 24.67 -17.29 1.88
C VAL A 372 23.34 -18.03 1.71
N CYS A 373 23.06 -18.55 0.52
CA CYS A 373 21.85 -19.33 0.24
C CYS A 373 21.73 -20.56 1.15
N ALA A 374 22.84 -21.25 1.41
CA ALA A 374 22.87 -22.46 2.23
C ALA A 374 22.86 -22.19 3.74
N ASN A 375 23.36 -21.04 4.19
CA ASN A 375 23.60 -20.78 5.62
C ASN A 375 22.68 -19.72 6.24
N VAL A 376 21.91 -18.98 5.43
CA VAL A 376 20.96 -17.97 5.93
C VAL A 376 19.54 -18.42 5.61
N THR A 377 18.73 -18.60 6.64
CA THR A 377 17.33 -18.99 6.51
C THR A 377 16.50 -17.80 6.05
N TYR A 378 15.79 -17.95 4.92
CA TYR A 378 14.89 -16.91 4.45
C TYR A 378 13.69 -16.72 5.39
N LYS A 379 13.51 -15.49 5.87
CA LYS A 379 12.41 -15.09 6.75
C LYS A 379 11.94 -13.69 6.36
N LEU A 380 10.77 -13.63 5.71
CA LEU A 380 10.21 -12.41 5.15
C LEU A 380 10.01 -11.31 6.21
N ASN A 381 9.55 -11.69 7.41
CA ASN A 381 9.30 -10.80 8.55
C ASN A 381 10.45 -10.79 9.58
N SER A 382 11.70 -11.02 9.15
CA SER A 382 12.85 -10.98 10.06
C SER A 382 12.97 -9.61 10.74
N THR A 383 13.25 -9.63 12.05
CA THR A 383 13.51 -8.45 12.87
C THR A 383 15.02 -8.20 13.06
N THR A 384 15.86 -9.00 12.40
CA THR A 384 17.31 -8.82 12.37
C THR A 384 17.65 -7.41 11.88
N GLN A 385 18.67 -6.80 12.47
CA GLN A 385 19.14 -5.49 12.02
C GLN A 385 19.82 -5.64 10.65
N LEU A 386 19.64 -4.64 9.79
CA LEU A 386 20.21 -4.63 8.44
C LEU A 386 21.70 -4.26 8.44
N TYR A 387 22.52 -5.08 9.10
CA TYR A 387 23.98 -5.01 9.15
C TYR A 387 24.59 -6.39 8.89
N PRO A 388 25.69 -6.50 8.13
CA PRO A 388 26.28 -7.80 7.78
C PRO A 388 26.55 -8.71 9.00
N GLU A 389 27.06 -8.14 10.09
CA GLU A 389 27.41 -8.85 11.32
C GLU A 389 26.19 -9.43 12.03
N ALA A 390 25.12 -8.63 12.12
CA ALA A 390 23.86 -9.05 12.74
C ALA A 390 23.25 -10.22 11.95
N ILE A 391 23.29 -10.15 10.62
CA ILE A 391 22.78 -11.18 9.73
C ILE A 391 23.63 -12.46 9.84
N LEU A 392 24.96 -12.32 9.84
CA LEU A 392 25.88 -13.44 9.99
C LEU A 392 25.68 -14.17 11.33
N LYS A 393 25.44 -13.42 12.41
CA LYS A 393 25.15 -13.97 13.73
C LYS A 393 23.78 -14.64 13.81
N ALA A 394 22.75 -13.98 13.29
CA ALA A 394 21.37 -14.47 13.34
C ALA A 394 21.11 -15.64 12.39
N LYS A 395 21.81 -15.69 11.25
CA LYS A 395 21.60 -16.64 10.16
C LYS A 395 20.15 -16.69 9.66
N GLU A 396 19.43 -15.57 9.75
CA GLU A 396 18.11 -15.39 9.20
C GLU A 396 17.94 -13.98 8.62
N GLY A 397 17.07 -13.85 7.62
CA GLY A 397 16.76 -12.57 7.01
C GLY A 397 15.89 -12.67 5.76
N ASN A 398 15.41 -11.54 5.25
CA ASN A 398 14.72 -11.47 3.96
C ASN A 398 15.71 -11.16 2.80
N CYS A 399 15.19 -10.86 1.60
CA CYS A 399 16.00 -10.60 0.40
C CYS A 399 17.03 -9.48 0.59
N ALA A 400 16.65 -8.40 1.28
CA ALA A 400 17.55 -7.30 1.61
C ALA A 400 18.71 -7.74 2.52
N HIS A 401 18.44 -8.58 3.52
CA HIS A 401 19.47 -9.07 4.42
C HIS A 401 20.46 -9.99 3.68
N MET A 402 19.95 -10.92 2.88
CA MET A 402 20.80 -11.85 2.13
C MET A 402 21.66 -11.11 1.10
N ALA A 403 21.09 -10.16 0.36
CA ALA A 403 21.83 -9.29 -0.56
C ALA A 403 22.91 -8.46 0.15
N LEU A 404 22.61 -7.92 1.33
CA LEU A 404 23.57 -7.16 2.14
C LEU A 404 24.74 -8.01 2.62
N LEU A 405 24.46 -9.20 3.19
CA LEU A 405 25.52 -10.09 3.67
C LEU A 405 26.41 -10.56 2.51
N TYR A 406 25.79 -10.97 1.40
CA TYR A 406 26.52 -11.32 0.18
C TYR A 406 27.43 -10.19 -0.28
N ALA A 407 26.91 -8.97 -0.40
CA ALA A 407 27.70 -7.83 -0.86
C ALA A 407 28.84 -7.50 0.11
N ALA A 408 28.62 -7.62 1.42
CA ALA A 408 29.68 -7.42 2.40
C ALA A 408 30.80 -8.45 2.27
N LEU A 409 30.46 -9.73 2.05
CA LEU A 409 31.43 -10.79 1.80
C LEU A 409 32.23 -10.50 0.51
N ALA A 410 31.55 -10.22 -0.61
CA ALA A 410 32.16 -9.96 -1.90
C ALA A 410 33.09 -8.73 -1.88
N ARG A 411 32.64 -7.62 -1.31
CA ARG A 411 33.46 -6.41 -1.14
C ARG A 411 34.69 -6.65 -0.26
N SER A 412 34.59 -7.52 0.75
CA SER A 412 35.70 -7.79 1.69
C SER A 412 36.88 -8.53 1.06
N VAL A 413 36.65 -9.24 -0.05
CA VAL A 413 37.67 -9.93 -0.84
C VAL A 413 38.06 -9.17 -2.11
N GLY A 414 37.48 -7.99 -2.34
CA GLY A 414 37.87 -7.09 -3.43
C GLY A 414 37.05 -7.27 -4.72
N ILE A 415 35.79 -7.72 -4.61
CA ILE A 415 34.83 -7.75 -5.72
C ILE A 415 33.89 -6.54 -5.59
N PRO A 416 33.93 -5.56 -6.50
CA PRO A 416 33.00 -4.44 -6.48
C PRO A 416 31.58 -4.94 -6.60
N THR A 417 30.73 -4.60 -5.64
CA THR A 417 29.36 -5.10 -5.57
C THR A 417 28.39 -3.95 -5.35
N ARG A 418 27.28 -3.92 -6.06
CA ARG A 418 26.18 -2.96 -5.87
C ARG A 418 24.89 -3.68 -5.54
N PHE A 419 23.92 -2.94 -5.01
CA PHE A 419 22.58 -3.43 -4.75
C PHE A 419 21.68 -3.11 -5.91
N ALA A 420 20.76 -4.02 -6.20
CA ALA A 420 19.66 -3.80 -7.12
C ALA A 420 18.34 -4.13 -6.42
N ALA A 421 17.33 -3.29 -6.67
CA ALA A 421 15.99 -3.47 -6.11
C ALA A 421 14.94 -3.30 -7.21
N GLY A 422 13.85 -4.04 -7.09
CA GLY A 422 12.88 -4.18 -8.16
C GLY A 422 11.85 -5.25 -7.86
N PHE A 423 11.42 -5.97 -8.88
CA PHE A 423 10.43 -7.02 -8.77
C PHE A 423 10.99 -8.36 -9.23
N GLY A 424 10.62 -9.44 -8.55
CA GLY A 424 10.77 -10.81 -9.02
C GLY A 424 9.41 -11.40 -9.36
N TYR A 425 9.25 -11.97 -10.55
CA TYR A 425 8.06 -12.70 -10.95
C TYR A 425 8.07 -14.12 -10.36
N GLY A 426 7.10 -14.40 -9.49
CA GLY A 426 6.94 -15.72 -8.91
C GLY A 426 6.20 -16.65 -9.85
N GLN A 427 6.87 -17.65 -10.42
CA GLN A 427 6.23 -18.58 -11.37
C GLN A 427 5.05 -19.35 -10.80
N LYS A 428 5.08 -19.72 -9.51
CA LYS A 428 3.95 -20.42 -8.86
C LYS A 428 2.84 -19.47 -8.40
N THR A 429 3.24 -18.31 -7.87
CA THR A 429 2.30 -17.33 -7.33
C THR A 429 1.66 -16.46 -8.41
N LYS A 430 2.24 -16.43 -9.61
CA LYS A 430 1.85 -15.64 -10.78
C LYS A 430 1.72 -14.14 -10.47
N VAL A 431 2.48 -13.63 -9.50
CA VAL A 431 2.56 -12.20 -9.13
C VAL A 431 3.99 -11.69 -9.21
N LEU A 432 4.14 -10.38 -9.39
CA LEU A 432 5.42 -9.71 -9.14
C LEU A 432 5.51 -9.40 -7.65
N ARG A 433 6.61 -9.78 -7.00
CA ARG A 433 6.90 -9.42 -5.61
C ARG A 433 8.09 -8.48 -5.56
N LYS A 434 8.07 -7.48 -4.68
CA LYS A 434 9.25 -6.66 -4.39
C LYS A 434 10.42 -7.56 -4.03
N HIS A 435 11.57 -7.25 -4.59
CA HIS A 435 12.75 -8.07 -4.44
C HIS A 435 14.00 -7.22 -4.47
N ALA A 436 15.04 -7.72 -3.79
CA ALA A 436 16.34 -7.10 -3.76
C ALA A 436 17.42 -8.17 -3.91
N TRP A 437 18.43 -7.86 -4.71
CA TRP A 437 19.57 -8.72 -4.97
C TRP A 437 20.84 -7.86 -5.06
N ALA A 438 21.96 -8.49 -5.38
CA ALA A 438 23.23 -7.81 -5.56
C ALA A 438 23.77 -8.04 -6.98
N GLU A 439 24.56 -7.10 -7.48
CA GLU A 439 25.26 -7.23 -8.75
C GLU A 439 26.75 -7.03 -8.50
N SER A 440 27.57 -7.96 -8.97
CA SER A 440 29.03 -7.92 -8.81
C SER A 440 29.70 -7.61 -10.13
N TYR A 441 30.68 -6.71 -10.10
CA TYR A 441 31.47 -6.40 -11.28
C TYR A 441 32.59 -7.42 -11.43
N VAL A 442 32.59 -8.16 -12.54
CA VAL A 442 33.56 -9.23 -12.85
C VAL A 442 34.23 -9.03 -14.21
N GLY A 443 34.15 -7.81 -14.75
CA GLY A 443 34.41 -7.45 -16.16
C GLY A 443 33.18 -6.80 -16.79
N GLU A 444 32.01 -7.22 -16.33
CA GLU A 444 30.72 -6.55 -16.44
C GLU A 444 29.93 -6.73 -15.14
N TRP A 445 28.84 -5.98 -14.96
CA TRP A 445 27.95 -6.15 -13.81
C TRP A 445 27.08 -7.39 -14.02
N VAL A 446 27.25 -8.40 -13.17
CA VAL A 446 26.46 -9.63 -13.20
C VAL A 446 25.58 -9.72 -11.96
N GLY A 447 24.28 -9.93 -12.17
CA GLY A 447 23.33 -10.13 -11.08
C GLY A 447 23.49 -11.48 -10.40
N LEU A 448 23.60 -11.45 -9.08
CA LEU A 448 23.69 -12.61 -8.20
C LEU A 448 22.65 -12.47 -7.09
N ASP A 449 21.69 -13.38 -7.06
CA ASP A 449 20.66 -13.45 -6.03
C ASP A 449 20.98 -14.56 -5.03
N PRO A 450 21.46 -14.23 -3.81
CA PRO A 450 21.80 -15.22 -2.80
C PRO A 450 20.59 -15.98 -2.22
N MET A 451 19.36 -15.71 -2.68
CA MET A 451 18.17 -16.52 -2.40
C MET A 451 17.93 -17.63 -3.44
N ALA A 452 18.42 -17.44 -4.66
CA ALA A 452 18.27 -18.42 -5.73
C ALA A 452 19.28 -19.56 -5.51
N LYS A 453 18.83 -20.82 -5.63
CA LYS A 453 19.69 -21.99 -5.44
C LYS A 453 20.90 -22.05 -6.37
N ASP A 454 20.78 -21.41 -7.52
CA ASP A 454 21.83 -21.27 -8.53
C ASP A 454 22.15 -19.80 -8.79
N HIS A 455 21.88 -18.94 -7.80
CA HIS A 455 22.21 -17.51 -7.74
C HIS A 455 21.75 -16.64 -8.91
N THR A 456 20.98 -17.19 -9.85
CA THR A 456 20.80 -16.58 -11.16
C THR A 456 19.68 -15.54 -11.14
N VAL A 457 20.01 -14.33 -11.57
CA VAL A 457 19.02 -13.27 -11.87
C VAL A 457 18.44 -13.50 -13.26
N THR A 458 17.30 -14.19 -13.31
CA THR A 458 16.65 -14.59 -14.57
C THR A 458 15.89 -13.43 -15.25
N ALA A 459 15.26 -13.68 -16.41
CA ALA A 459 14.36 -12.72 -17.03
C ALA A 459 13.14 -12.37 -16.14
N ALA A 460 12.83 -13.17 -15.12
CA ALA A 460 11.75 -12.89 -14.17
C ALA A 460 12.00 -11.65 -13.28
N TYR A 461 13.21 -11.09 -13.29
CA TYR A 461 13.60 -9.96 -12.46
C TYR A 461 13.47 -8.66 -13.26
N ILE A 462 12.78 -7.66 -12.72
CA ILE A 462 12.67 -6.31 -13.27
C ILE A 462 13.42 -5.39 -12.30
N LYS A 463 14.53 -4.79 -12.74
CA LYS A 463 15.28 -3.82 -11.94
C LYS A 463 14.65 -2.45 -12.04
N CYS A 464 14.47 -1.81 -10.89
CA CYS A 464 13.94 -0.46 -10.80
C CYS A 464 14.94 0.52 -10.19
N LEU A 465 15.85 0.03 -9.34
CA LEU A 465 16.83 0.85 -8.63
C LEU A 465 18.15 0.12 -8.54
N GLU A 466 19.25 0.86 -8.53
CA GLU A 466 20.58 0.36 -8.24
C GLU A 466 21.39 1.37 -7.43
N SER A 467 22.24 0.89 -6.51
CA SER A 467 23.11 1.77 -5.71
C SER A 467 24.28 1.04 -5.08
N ALA A 468 25.38 1.75 -4.82
CA ALA A 468 26.44 1.29 -3.94
C ALA A 468 26.03 1.36 -2.45
N ASP A 469 25.07 2.22 -2.09
CA ASP A 469 24.61 2.46 -0.73
C ASP A 469 23.50 1.46 -0.36
N PRO A 470 23.61 0.72 0.76
CA PRO A 470 22.60 -0.25 1.20
C PRO A 470 21.24 0.39 1.53
N LYS A 471 21.14 1.72 1.69
CA LYS A 471 19.84 2.41 1.86
C LYS A 471 18.85 2.11 0.74
N VAL A 472 19.31 1.79 -0.48
CA VAL A 472 18.41 1.38 -1.56
C VAL A 472 17.60 0.14 -1.21
N LEU A 473 18.14 -0.77 -0.39
CA LEU A 473 17.45 -1.97 0.08
C LEU A 473 16.28 -1.66 1.03
N SER A 474 16.33 -0.49 1.69
CA SER A 474 15.25 0.04 2.53
C SER A 474 14.31 0.99 1.77
N THR A 475 14.64 1.32 0.52
CA THR A 475 13.82 2.22 -0.31
C THR A 475 12.56 1.49 -0.75
N SER A 476 11.44 1.82 -0.10
CA SER A 476 10.16 1.19 -0.39
C SER A 476 9.64 1.66 -1.73
N MET A 477 9.71 0.79 -2.74
CA MET A 477 8.94 0.98 -3.96
C MET A 477 7.45 0.88 -3.64
N ARG A 478 6.66 1.82 -4.17
CA ARG A 478 5.20 1.78 -4.01
C ARG A 478 4.63 0.77 -4.99
N THR A 479 3.99 -0.27 -4.50
CA THR A 479 3.23 -1.28 -5.28
C THR A 479 1.73 -1.00 -5.29
N VAL A 480 1.24 -0.37 -4.22
CA VAL A 480 -0.14 0.05 -4.04
C VAL A 480 -0.51 1.01 -5.17
N GLY A 481 -1.33 0.52 -6.11
CA GLY A 481 -1.76 1.27 -7.28
C GLY A 481 -1.06 0.91 -8.58
N MET A 482 -0.11 -0.02 -8.53
CA MET A 482 0.51 -0.57 -9.72
C MET A 482 -0.27 -1.76 -10.25
N SER A 483 -0.19 -1.96 -11.55
CA SER A 483 -0.60 -3.19 -12.22
C SER A 483 0.49 -3.63 -13.18
N ALA A 484 0.54 -4.93 -13.45
CA ALA A 484 1.45 -5.51 -14.40
C ALA A 484 0.69 -6.31 -15.44
N GLU A 485 1.18 -6.30 -16.68
CA GLU A 485 0.69 -7.12 -17.77
C GLU A 485 1.88 -7.75 -18.49
N VAL A 486 1.84 -9.07 -18.69
CA VAL A 486 2.83 -9.74 -19.52
C VAL A 486 2.38 -9.66 -20.98
N ILE A 487 3.22 -9.01 -21.78
CA ILE A 487 2.98 -8.77 -23.21
C ILE A 487 3.48 -9.95 -24.04
N SER A 488 4.65 -10.50 -23.68
CA SER A 488 5.22 -11.69 -24.30
C SER A 488 6.30 -12.30 -23.41
N TYR A 489 6.64 -13.57 -23.65
CA TYR A 489 7.71 -14.27 -22.95
C TYR A 489 8.34 -15.34 -23.84
N THR A 490 9.59 -15.71 -23.53
CA THR A 490 10.31 -16.82 -24.15
C THR A 490 10.84 -17.74 -23.05
N PRO A 491 10.42 -19.02 -23.00
CA PRO A 491 11.00 -20.00 -22.08
C PRO A 491 12.48 -20.22 -22.37
N GLU A 492 13.26 -20.52 -21.33
CA GLU A 492 14.61 -21.05 -21.47
C GLU A 492 14.55 -22.44 -22.12
N ALA A 493 15.46 -22.70 -23.06
CA ALA A 493 15.57 -24.01 -23.69
C ALA A 493 15.99 -25.05 -22.62
N LYS A 494 15.43 -26.25 -22.69
CA LYS A 494 15.77 -27.35 -21.77
C LYS A 494 17.13 -27.96 -22.08
#